data_AF-A0A420EII9-F1
#
_entry.id   AF-A0A420EII9-F1
#
_cell.length_a   1.000
_cell.length_b   1.000
_cell.length_c   1.000
_cell.angle_alpha   90.00
_cell.angle_beta   90.00
_cell.angle_gamma   90.00
#
_symmetry.space_group_name_H-M   'P 1'
#
loop_
_entity.id
_entity.type
_entity.pdbx_description
1 polymer ?
#
loop_
_entity_poly.entity_id
_entity_poly.type
_entity_poly.pdbx_seq_one_letter_code
_entity_poly.pdbx_strand_id
1 'polypeptide(L)'
;MDAWLLIGFILVCAPNTTGIVLHEWLSLVFIVPLIIHMLLHWDWMKTLPNKFIHNFSSKSRFNAIWDVFFFVAMMMVILSGFLVSVAMFPQLGIPLEVKPFWSEIHHSIGNILLPILGIHLALHWQWIKSMTQKMMAKANQRKES
;
A
#
# COMPACT_ATOMS: atom_id res chain seq x y z
N MET A 1 5.43 -12.02 -0.64
CA MET A 1 4.45 -11.16 0.05
C MET A 1 4.04 -9.99 -0.83
N ASP A 2 5.02 -9.26 -1.39
CA ASP A 2 4.77 -8.01 -2.11
C ASP A 2 3.92 -8.19 -3.38
N ALA A 3 4.02 -9.34 -4.06
CA ALA A 3 3.13 -9.67 -5.17
C ALA A 3 1.66 -9.77 -4.75
N TRP A 4 1.37 -10.35 -3.58
CA TRP A 4 0.01 -10.41 -3.03
C TRP A 4 -0.50 -9.04 -2.63
N LEU A 5 0.37 -8.20 -2.06
CA LEU A 5 0.03 -6.80 -1.79
C LEU A 5 -0.28 -6.02 -3.06
N LEU A 6 0.52 -6.20 -4.12
CA LEU A 6 0.27 -5.54 -5.39
C LEU A 6 -1.07 -5.96 -5.99
N ILE A 7 -1.36 -7.27 -6.01
CA ILE A 7 -2.63 -7.79 -6.53
C ILE A 7 -3.80 -7.28 -5.69
N GLY A 8 -3.72 -7.40 -4.36
CA GLY A 8 -4.75 -6.92 -3.45
C GLY A 8 -5.01 -5.43 -3.57
N PHE A 9 -3.95 -4.63 -3.70
CA PHE A 9 -4.05 -3.19 -3.91
C PHE A 9 -4.79 -2.86 -5.20
N ILE A 10 -4.43 -3.52 -6.32
CA ILE A 10 -5.09 -3.29 -7.62
C ILE A 10 -6.58 -3.64 -7.53
N LEU A 11 -6.93 -4.73 -6.86
CA LEU A 11 -8.33 -5.13 -6.66
C LEU A 11 -9.11 -4.10 -5.83
N VAL A 12 -8.51 -3.60 -4.74
CA VAL A 12 -9.12 -2.58 -3.88
C VAL A 12 -9.30 -1.24 -4.62
N CYS A 13 -8.35 -0.86 -5.48
CA CYS A 13 -8.43 0.37 -6.28
C CYS A 13 -9.44 0.31 -7.44
N ALA A 14 -10.23 -0.76 -7.60
CA ALA A 14 -11.23 -0.90 -8.66
C ALA A 14 -12.68 -1.02 -8.14
N PRO A 15 -13.18 -0.07 -7.31
CA PRO A 15 -14.51 -0.17 -6.70
C PRO A 15 -15.65 -0.20 -7.74
N ASN A 16 -15.46 0.44 -8.90
CA ASN A 16 -16.44 0.41 -10.00
C ASN A 16 -16.60 -0.98 -10.61
N THR A 17 -15.60 -1.85 -10.46
CA THR A 17 -15.61 -3.23 -10.99
C THR A 17 -15.97 -4.23 -9.90
N THR A 18 -15.47 -4.05 -8.68
CA THR A 18 -15.78 -4.97 -7.56
C THR A 18 -17.15 -4.69 -6.95
N GLY A 19 -17.66 -3.48 -7.06
CA GLY A 19 -18.80 -2.99 -6.29
C GLY A 19 -18.40 -2.57 -4.87
N ILE A 20 -19.23 -1.72 -4.26
CA ILE A 20 -18.96 -1.06 -2.97
C ILE A 20 -18.79 -2.08 -1.83
N VAL A 21 -19.70 -3.06 -1.75
CA VAL A 21 -19.66 -4.09 -0.70
C VAL A 21 -18.34 -4.87 -0.74
N LEU A 22 -17.95 -5.37 -1.91
CA LEU A 22 -16.69 -6.09 -2.05
C LEU A 22 -15.48 -5.18 -1.83
N HIS A 23 -15.51 -3.93 -2.31
CA HIS A 23 -14.44 -2.97 -2.06
C HIS A 23 -14.17 -2.79 -0.56
N GLU A 24 -15.20 -2.61 0.26
CA GLU A 24 -15.05 -2.43 1.71
C GLU A 24 -14.49 -3.69 2.39
N TRP A 25 -15.02 -4.87 2.08
CA TRP A 25 -14.55 -6.13 2.66
C TRP A 25 -13.15 -6.53 2.19
N LEU A 26 -12.84 -6.34 0.90
CA LEU A 26 -11.50 -6.57 0.35
C LEU A 26 -10.49 -5.61 0.96
N SER A 27 -10.87 -4.34 1.19
CA SER A 27 -10.03 -3.36 1.87
C SER A 27 -9.70 -3.81 3.29
N LEU A 28 -10.67 -4.34 4.03
CA LEU A 28 -10.46 -4.87 5.37
C LEU A 28 -9.45 -6.04 5.36
N VAL A 29 -9.61 -6.99 4.43
CA VAL A 29 -8.68 -8.12 4.28
C VAL A 29 -7.29 -7.64 3.86
N PHE A 30 -7.20 -6.64 2.99
CA PHE A 30 -5.95 -6.08 2.48
C PHE A 30 -5.10 -5.40 3.57
N ILE A 31 -5.73 -4.86 4.62
CA ILE A 31 -5.01 -4.25 5.75
C ILE A 31 -4.08 -5.26 6.44
N VAL A 32 -4.45 -6.54 6.51
CA VAL A 32 -3.66 -7.56 7.20
C VAL A 32 -2.25 -7.74 6.60
N PRO A 33 -2.10 -8.08 5.30
CA PRO A 33 -0.77 -8.12 4.70
C PRO A 33 -0.10 -6.74 4.70
N LEU A 34 -0.85 -5.64 4.60
CA LEU A 34 -0.23 -4.30 4.63
C LEU A 34 0.50 -4.05 5.97
N ILE A 35 -0.16 -4.36 7.09
CA ILE A 35 0.43 -4.27 8.43
C ILE A 35 1.65 -5.18 8.54
N ILE A 36 1.55 -6.43 8.09
CA ILE A 36 2.69 -7.36 8.14
C ILE A 36 3.89 -6.80 7.36
N HIS A 37 3.67 -6.18 6.20
CA HIS A 37 4.75 -5.62 5.39
C HIS A 37 5.39 -4.43 6.09
N MET A 38 4.59 -3.58 6.72
CA MET A 38 5.10 -2.49 7.57
C MET A 38 5.91 -2.99 8.76
N LEU A 39 5.47 -4.07 9.43
CA LEU A 39 6.20 -4.68 10.54
C LEU A 39 7.53 -5.30 10.09
N LEU A 40 7.57 -5.97 8.93
CA LEU A 40 8.80 -6.52 8.36
C LEU A 40 9.82 -5.43 7.98
N HIS A 41 9.33 -4.23 7.63
CA HIS A 41 10.16 -3.07 7.31
C HIS A 41 10.30 -2.07 8.47
N TRP A 42 9.88 -2.44 9.68
CA TRP A 42 9.88 -1.55 10.84
C TRP A 42 11.26 -1.02 11.22
N ASP A 43 12.31 -1.85 11.11
CA ASP A 43 13.69 -1.43 11.39
C ASP A 43 14.21 -0.39 10.39
N TRP A 44 13.77 -0.47 9.14
CA TRP A 44 14.09 0.54 8.14
C TRP A 44 13.45 1.88 8.49
N MET A 45 12.16 1.88 8.88
CA MET A 45 11.47 3.11 9.29
C MET A 45 12.11 3.77 10.52
N LYS A 46 12.48 3.00 11.55
CA LYS A 46 13.17 3.53 12.74
C LYS A 46 14.53 4.15 12.42
N THR A 47 15.26 3.59 11.46
CA THR A 47 16.60 4.08 11.09
C THR A 47 16.55 5.23 10.08
N LEU A 48 15.38 5.53 9.53
CA LEU A 48 15.17 6.55 8.51
C LEU A 48 15.63 7.94 8.94
N PRO A 49 15.29 8.46 10.14
CA PRO A 49 15.73 9.80 10.57
C PRO A 49 17.25 9.92 10.63
N ASN A 50 17.92 8.91 11.18
CA ASN A 50 19.37 8.92 11.34
C ASN A 50 20.10 8.80 9.99
N LYS A 51 19.62 7.92 9.10
CA LYS A 51 20.20 7.75 7.76
C LYS A 51 19.95 8.94 6.84
N PHE A 52 18.82 9.63 6.99
CA PHE A 52 18.48 10.81 6.20
C PHE A 52 19.47 11.97 6.43
N ILE A 53 19.90 12.15 7.68
CA ILE A 53 20.85 13.19 8.09
C ILE A 53 22.27 12.85 7.63
N HIS A 54 22.76 11.64 7.92
CA HIS A 54 24.19 11.34 7.78
C HIS A 54 24.62 10.63 6.49
N ASN A 55 23.78 9.78 5.88
CA ASN A 55 24.28 8.74 4.95
C ASN A 55 23.55 8.62 3.61
N PHE A 56 22.51 9.42 3.35
CA PHE A 56 21.77 9.33 2.10
C PHE A 56 22.33 10.22 1.00
N SER A 57 22.60 9.60 -0.16
CA SER A 57 22.70 10.34 -1.43
C SER A 57 21.37 11.04 -1.74
N SER A 58 21.39 12.10 -2.55
CA SER A 58 20.18 12.86 -2.91
C SER A 58 19.06 11.97 -3.47
N LYS A 59 19.40 10.94 -4.23
CA LYS A 59 18.45 9.93 -4.74
C LYS A 59 17.80 9.11 -3.62
N SER A 60 18.59 8.68 -2.64
CA SER A 60 18.08 7.91 -1.50
C SER A 60 17.20 8.76 -0.57
N ARG A 61 17.47 10.06 -0.47
CA ARG A 61 16.59 11.00 0.26
C ARG A 61 15.23 11.15 -0.43
N PHE A 62 15.21 11.32 -1.75
CA PHE A 62 13.97 11.41 -2.50
C PHE A 62 13.12 10.14 -2.35
N ASN A 63 13.73 8.95 -2.52
CA ASN A 63 13.04 7.69 -2.32
C ASN A 63 12.43 7.58 -0.91
N ALA A 64 13.19 7.95 0.12
CA ALA A 64 12.70 7.91 1.50
C ALA A 64 11.51 8.86 1.74
N ILE A 65 11.57 10.09 1.20
CA ILE A 65 10.46 11.05 1.29
C ILE A 65 9.23 10.50 0.56
N TRP A 66 9.43 9.93 -0.64
CA TRP A 66 8.36 9.35 -1.43
C TRP A 66 7.69 8.17 -0.71
N ASP A 67 8.48 7.29 -0.12
CA ASP A 67 7.99 6.12 0.61
C ASP A 67 7.19 6.54 1.86
N VAL A 68 7.66 7.56 2.60
CA VAL A 68 6.92 8.13 3.74
C VAL A 68 5.63 8.80 3.28
N PHE A 69 5.68 9.58 2.19
CA PHE A 69 4.50 10.21 1.61
C PHE A 69 3.47 9.16 1.19
N PHE A 70 3.90 8.09 0.51
CA PHE A 70 3.01 7.01 0.10
C PHE A 70 2.40 6.28 1.30
N PHE A 71 3.20 6.03 2.35
CA PHE A 71 2.70 5.47 3.61
C PHE A 71 1.61 6.33 4.25
N VAL A 72 1.83 7.64 4.36
CA VAL A 72 0.84 8.57 4.92
C VAL A 72 -0.43 8.62 4.07
N ALA A 73 -0.30 8.66 2.75
CA ALA A 73 -1.45 8.61 1.84
C ALA A 73 -2.26 7.32 2.03
N MET A 74 -1.59 6.18 2.19
CA MET A 74 -2.22 4.89 2.48
C MET A 74 -2.97 4.91 3.83
N MET A 75 -2.38 5.48 4.87
CA MET A 75 -3.06 5.60 6.18
C MET A 75 -4.30 6.48 6.08
N MET A 76 -4.20 7.61 5.36
CA MET A 76 -5.32 8.53 5.18
C MET A 76 -6.46 7.93 4.35
N VAL A 77 -6.17 7.20 3.27
CA VAL A 77 -7.23 6.55 2.46
C VAL A 77 -7.91 5.43 3.21
N ILE A 78 -7.17 4.66 4.02
CA ILE A 78 -7.74 3.60 4.87
C ILE A 78 -8.63 4.21 5.94
N LEU A 79 -8.13 5.20 6.68
CA LEU A 79 -8.90 5.88 7.73
C LEU A 79 -10.17 6.51 7.17
N SER A 80 -10.05 7.29 6.10
CA SER A 80 -11.21 7.92 5.46
C SER A 80 -12.16 6.88 4.88
N GLY A 81 -11.66 5.76 4.35
CA GLY A 81 -12.46 4.64 3.85
C GLY A 81 -13.34 4.00 4.93
N PHE A 82 -12.80 3.78 6.14
CA PHE A 82 -13.62 3.37 7.28
C PHE A 82 -14.69 4.42 7.62
N LEU A 83 -14.33 5.70 7.62
CA LEU A 83 -15.25 6.79 7.98
C LEU A 83 -16.30 7.12 6.91
N VAL A 84 -16.22 6.50 5.73
CA VAL A 84 -17.23 6.60 4.67
C VAL A 84 -17.83 5.25 4.27
N SER A 85 -17.58 4.21 5.05
CA SER A 85 -18.11 2.88 4.79
C SER A 85 -19.63 2.87 4.95
N VAL A 86 -20.31 2.44 3.88
CA VAL A 86 -21.78 2.38 3.79
C VAL A 86 -22.30 0.95 3.74
N ALA A 87 -21.43 -0.05 3.56
CA ALA A 87 -21.82 -1.46 3.60
C ALA A 87 -21.45 -2.14 4.92
N MET A 88 -20.19 -2.05 5.33
CA MET A 88 -19.63 -2.79 6.46
C MET A 88 -20.22 -2.35 7.80
N PHE A 89 -20.22 -1.06 8.15
CA PHE A 89 -20.76 -0.61 9.45
C PHE A 89 -22.27 -0.86 9.60
N PRO A 90 -23.12 -0.56 8.60
CA PRO A 90 -24.54 -0.89 8.69
C PRO A 90 -24.82 -2.39 8.84
N GLN A 91 -24.03 -3.26 8.19
CA GLN A 91 -24.13 -4.71 8.35
C GLN A 91 -23.77 -5.18 9.77
N LEU A 92 -22.91 -4.44 10.48
CA LEU A 92 -22.55 -4.68 11.87
C LEU A 92 -23.53 -4.02 12.87
N GLY A 93 -24.59 -3.36 12.38
CA GLY A 93 -25.56 -2.65 13.21
C GLY A 93 -25.04 -1.35 13.81
N ILE A 94 -23.93 -0.81 13.28
CA ILE A 94 -23.32 0.44 13.74
C ILE A 94 -23.79 1.57 12.83
N PRO A 95 -24.62 2.52 13.33
CA PRO A 95 -25.03 3.67 12.54
C PRO A 95 -23.83 4.59 12.31
N LEU A 96 -23.52 4.86 11.05
CA LEU A 96 -22.42 5.74 10.66
C LEU A 96 -22.94 6.87 9.76
N GLU A 97 -22.74 8.10 10.21
CA GLU A 97 -23.05 9.30 9.43
C GLU A 97 -21.84 9.69 8.58
N VAL A 98 -21.94 9.49 7.27
CA VAL A 98 -20.87 9.84 6.33
C VAL A 98 -20.79 11.36 6.18
N LYS A 99 -19.64 11.93 6.57
CA LYS A 99 -19.38 13.37 6.40
C LYS A 99 -18.77 13.67 5.03
N PRO A 100 -19.17 14.75 4.33
CA PRO A 100 -18.61 15.12 3.03
C PRO A 100 -17.09 15.26 3.04
N PHE A 101 -16.52 15.78 4.14
CA PHE A 101 -15.07 15.90 4.33
C PHE A 101 -14.32 14.58 4.16
N TRP A 102 -14.79 13.51 4.79
CA TRP A 102 -14.13 12.19 4.69
C TRP A 102 -14.34 11.56 3.32
N SER A 103 -15.49 11.79 2.70
CA SER A 103 -15.78 11.31 1.34
C SER A 103 -14.86 11.94 0.33
N GLU A 104 -14.66 13.26 0.42
CA GLU A 104 -13.78 14.01 -0.48
C GLU A 104 -12.33 13.55 -0.34
N ILE A 105 -11.84 13.38 0.90
CA ILE A 105 -10.49 12.87 1.18
C ILE A 105 -10.32 11.46 0.61
N HIS A 106 -11.26 10.55 0.89
CA HIS A 106 -11.16 9.16 0.43
C HIS A 106 -11.15 9.10 -1.10
N HIS A 107 -12.03 9.84 -1.75
CA HIS A 107 -12.10 9.90 -3.21
C HIS A 107 -10.84 10.51 -3.82
N SER A 108 -10.41 11.67 -3.32
CA SER A 108 -9.24 12.39 -3.83
C SER A 108 -7.96 11.57 -3.67
N ILE A 109 -7.70 11.02 -2.47
CA ILE A 109 -6.50 10.22 -2.22
C ILE A 109 -6.57 8.89 -2.99
N GLY A 110 -7.75 8.24 -3.01
CA GLY A 110 -7.96 6.99 -3.74
C GLY A 110 -7.62 7.09 -5.22
N ASN A 111 -8.01 8.18 -5.88
CA ASN A 111 -7.74 8.41 -7.30
C ASN A 111 -6.23 8.57 -7.62
N ILE A 112 -5.48 9.19 -6.72
CA ILE A 112 -4.04 9.43 -6.93
C ILE A 112 -3.15 8.30 -6.41
N LEU A 113 -3.71 7.39 -5.60
CA LEU A 113 -2.95 6.32 -4.95
C LEU A 113 -2.31 5.35 -5.95
N LEU A 114 -3.01 5.04 -7.05
CA LEU A 114 -2.49 4.17 -8.11
C LEU A 114 -1.30 4.81 -8.86
N PRO A 115 -1.35 6.09 -9.29
CA PRO A 115 -0.17 6.82 -9.75
C PRO A 115 0.98 6.82 -8.74
N ILE A 116 0.71 7.04 -7.45
CA ILE A 116 1.75 7.07 -6.40
C ILE A 116 2.45 5.71 -6.30
N LEU A 117 1.67 4.62 -6.33
CA LEU A 117 2.20 3.25 -6.35
C LEU A 117 3.08 3.03 -7.60
N GLY A 118 2.63 3.49 -8.77
CA GLY A 118 3.40 3.38 -10.02
C GLY A 118 4.79 4.02 -9.89
N ILE A 119 4.86 5.22 -9.32
CA ILE A 119 6.13 5.91 -9.06
C ILE A 119 6.96 5.12 -8.03
N HIS A 120 6.35 4.65 -6.95
CA HIS A 120 7.05 3.84 -5.95
C HIS A 120 7.71 2.59 -6.59
N LEU A 121 6.98 1.84 -7.43
CA LEU A 121 7.53 0.69 -8.15
C LEU A 121 8.66 1.09 -9.11
N ALA A 122 8.54 2.23 -9.79
CA ALA A 122 9.57 2.74 -10.69
C ALA A 122 10.87 3.12 -9.94
N LEU A 123 10.74 3.77 -8.78
CA LEU A 123 11.89 4.15 -7.94
C LEU A 123 12.67 2.93 -7.44
N HIS A 124 11.98 1.81 -7.22
CA HIS A 124 12.55 0.56 -6.72
C HIS A 124 12.79 -0.50 -7.83
N TRP A 125 12.62 -0.15 -9.10
CA TRP A 125 12.66 -1.08 -10.24
C TRP A 125 13.94 -1.92 -10.35
N GLN A 126 15.11 -1.32 -10.06
CA GLN A 126 16.38 -2.05 -10.12
C GLN A 126 16.45 -3.19 -9.09
N TRP A 127 15.94 -2.94 -7.88
CA TRP A 127 15.86 -3.95 -6.82
C TRP A 127 14.88 -5.05 -7.20
N ILE A 128 13.70 -4.68 -7.73
CA ILE A 128 12.68 -5.64 -8.20
C ILE A 128 13.27 -6.58 -9.24
N LYS A 129 13.92 -6.05 -10.29
CA LYS A 129 14.55 -6.88 -11.33
C LYS A 129 15.60 -7.84 -10.77
N SER A 130 16.47 -7.35 -9.88
CA SER A 130 17.51 -8.17 -9.26
C SER A 130 16.91 -9.31 -8.43
N MET A 131 15.86 -9.02 -7.66
CA MET A 131 15.18 -10.04 -6.85
C MET A 131 14.52 -11.10 -7.73
N THR A 132 13.79 -10.68 -8.77
CA THR A 132 13.12 -11.60 -9.70
C THR A 132 14.13 -12.53 -10.40
N GLN A 133 15.26 -12.00 -10.86
CA GLN A 133 16.33 -12.80 -11.46
C GLN A 133 16.89 -13.85 -10.48
N LYS A 134 17.15 -13.47 -9.23
CA LYS A 134 17.64 -14.39 -8.20
C LYS A 134 16.63 -15.49 -7.88
N MET A 135 15.35 -15.16 -7.81
CA MET A 135 14.29 -16.14 -7.55
C MET A 135 14.15 -17.14 -8.69
N MET A 136 14.20 -16.70 -9.95
CA MET A 136 14.15 -17.59 -11.12
C MET A 136 15.36 -18.54 -11.18
N ALA A 137 16.57 -18.01 -10.93
CA ALA A 137 17.78 -18.83 -10.89
C ALA A 137 17.69 -19.94 -9.82
N LYS A 138 17.22 -19.60 -8.61
CA LYS A 138 17.03 -20.56 -7.52
C LYS A 138 15.93 -21.59 -7.81
N ALA A 139 14.86 -21.18 -8.51
CA ALA A 139 13.79 -22.09 -8.92
C ALA A 139 14.27 -23.12 -9.96
N ASN A 140 15.14 -22.71 -10.89
CA ASN A 140 15.75 -23.62 -11.86
C ASN A 140 16.70 -24.61 -11.17
N GLN A 141 17.53 -24.17 -10.23
CA GLN A 141 18.42 -25.04 -9.47
C GLN A 141 17.68 -26.12 -8.67
N ARG A 142 16.47 -25.84 -8.16
CA ARG A 142 15.62 -26.82 -7.46
C ARG A 142 14.93 -27.83 -8.37
N LYS A 143 14.81 -27.57 -9.67
CA LYS A 143 14.24 -28.52 -10.64
C LYS A 143 15.29 -29.51 -11.16
N GLU A 144 16.57 -29.16 -11.04
CA GLU A 144 17.71 -29.96 -11.49
C GLU A 144 18.33 -30.84 -10.39
N SER A 145 17.85 -30.71 -9.14
CA SER A 145 18.25 -31.49 -7.96
C SER A 145 17.21 -32.54 -7.58
#